data_AF-A0ABD2XQM2-F1
#
_entry.id   AF-A0ABD2XQM2-F1
#
_cell.length_a   1.000
_cell.length_b   1.000
_cell.length_c   1.000
_cell.angle_alpha   90.00
_cell.angle_beta   90.00
_cell.angle_gamma   90.00
#
_symmetry.space_group_name_H-M   'P 1'
#
loop_
_entity.id
_entity.type
_entity.pdbx_description
1 polymer ?
#
loop_
_entity_poly.entity_id
_entity_poly.type
_entity_poly.pdbx_seq_one_letter_code
_entity_poly.pdbx_strand_id
1 'polypeptide(L)'
;MADQRQRGGGDHQRHVPYTCREYAAMVFILGECHGNAREAARVYAQRYENLRHPNHQTILSAMNRLEEDGNVIPRAHRGPGHGMAGRPDRDRNGRDEERVLACVRDNPQTSIRKMESELELPYHFIQRALKQNNQHAYHYTKVHELRPADYAARSLFCREMLRRIDQDPEFLLNVLFTDESTFGRDDTFNTHNHHHYAEENPHVTVQTKHQTRFSTNKWVGIVGNNIIGPINFPIPLTSVFYSNFLRNRLRILIQNIPDARFGNIIYQHDGAPQHTADITLDVLDNLFPGRWIGQGRGDRQPVIRWPPRSPDLNPLDFFYWGWIKEKIYCNEIVNIDDLEFRITAAAAAITPEMLEDVRRNFVKRLRLCLRRAGGHIEQYL
;
A
#
# COMPACT_ATOMS: atom_id res chain seq x y z
N MET A 1 -26.48 45.83 -59.39
CA MET A 1 -26.26 46.94 -58.44
C MET A 1 -26.84 46.52 -57.10
N ALA A 2 -26.05 46.68 -56.05
CA ALA A 2 -26.18 45.97 -54.79
C ALA A 2 -27.41 46.38 -53.97
N ASP A 3 -28.00 45.34 -53.38
CA ASP A 3 -29.04 45.38 -52.35
C ASP A 3 -28.40 45.75 -51.00
N GLN A 4 -28.84 46.86 -50.41
CA GLN A 4 -28.56 47.23 -49.03
C GLN A 4 -29.90 47.44 -48.32
N ARG A 5 -30.34 46.43 -47.57
CA ARG A 5 -31.29 46.62 -46.46
C ARG A 5 -30.71 46.04 -45.17
N GLN A 6 -30.69 46.94 -44.20
CA GLN A 6 -30.18 46.89 -42.83
C GLN A 6 -30.35 45.53 -42.10
N ARG A 7 -29.24 45.08 -41.50
CA ARG A 7 -29.22 44.08 -40.43
C ARG A 7 -29.76 44.72 -39.14
N GLY A 8 -30.92 44.29 -38.68
CA GLY A 8 -31.37 44.48 -37.30
C GLY A 8 -30.97 43.26 -36.47
N GLY A 9 -30.05 43.44 -35.51
CA GLY A 9 -29.62 42.40 -34.59
C GLY A 9 -30.71 42.07 -33.57
N GLY A 10 -31.20 40.83 -33.58
CA GLY A 10 -32.03 40.27 -32.52
C GLY A 10 -31.16 39.75 -31.38
N ASP A 11 -31.14 40.52 -30.29
CA ASP A 11 -30.43 40.22 -29.04
C ASP A 11 -30.92 38.89 -28.43
N HIS A 12 -30.09 37.85 -28.51
CA HIS A 12 -30.32 36.56 -27.85
C HIS A 12 -29.99 36.70 -26.36
N GLN A 13 -30.94 37.21 -25.57
CA GLN A 13 -30.83 37.16 -24.11
C GLN A 13 -30.88 35.70 -23.64
N ARG A 14 -29.73 35.23 -23.13
CA ARG A 14 -29.56 33.92 -22.49
C ARG A 14 -30.58 33.78 -21.36
N HIS A 15 -31.38 32.72 -21.42
CA HIS A 15 -32.42 32.41 -20.45
C HIS A 15 -31.79 32.04 -19.09
N VAL A 16 -31.69 33.01 -18.18
CA VAL A 16 -31.18 32.76 -16.81
C VAL A 16 -32.15 31.81 -16.09
N PRO A 17 -31.69 30.71 -15.48
CA PRO A 17 -32.56 29.81 -14.73
C PRO A 17 -33.06 30.47 -13.43
N TYR A 18 -34.29 30.16 -13.02
CA TYR A 18 -34.81 30.61 -11.71
C TYR A 18 -33.97 30.04 -10.57
N THR A 19 -33.87 30.80 -9.49
CA THR A 19 -33.19 30.39 -8.26
C THR A 19 -34.02 29.33 -7.51
N CYS A 20 -33.36 28.61 -6.59
CA CYS A 20 -34.03 27.64 -5.71
C CYS A 20 -35.21 28.26 -4.94
N ARG A 21 -35.05 29.50 -4.47
CA ARG A 21 -36.06 30.23 -3.72
C ARG A 21 -37.29 30.57 -4.58
N GLU A 22 -37.07 30.95 -5.84
CA GLU A 22 -38.17 31.21 -6.78
C GLU A 22 -38.91 29.92 -7.12
N TYR A 23 -38.20 28.81 -7.35
CA TYR A 23 -38.85 27.51 -7.57
C TYR A 23 -39.65 27.03 -6.35
N ALA A 24 -39.15 27.24 -5.12
CA ALA A 24 -39.90 26.91 -3.91
C ALA A 24 -41.19 27.73 -3.83
N ALA A 25 -41.14 29.04 -4.10
CA ALA A 25 -42.33 29.90 -4.14
C ALA A 25 -43.36 29.45 -5.20
N MET A 26 -42.89 28.97 -6.36
CA MET A 26 -43.77 28.38 -7.40
C MET A 26 -44.51 27.14 -6.90
N VAL A 27 -43.82 26.25 -6.19
CA VAL A 27 -44.42 25.02 -5.62
C VAL A 27 -45.42 25.36 -4.52
N PHE A 28 -45.12 26.33 -3.65
CA PHE A 28 -46.06 26.79 -2.62
C PHE A 28 -47.35 27.35 -3.22
N ILE A 29 -47.24 28.23 -4.22
CA ILE A 29 -48.42 28.80 -4.88
C ILE A 29 -49.20 27.74 -5.66
N LEU A 30 -48.53 26.75 -6.25
CA LEU A 30 -49.21 25.61 -6.88
C LEU A 30 -50.06 24.84 -5.85
N GLY A 31 -49.55 24.65 -4.64
CA GLY A 31 -50.28 24.06 -3.52
C GLY A 31 -51.50 24.89 -3.09
N GLU A 32 -51.35 26.21 -2.95
CA GLU A 32 -52.46 27.13 -2.66
C GLU A 32 -53.55 27.10 -3.74
N CYS A 33 -53.17 26.92 -5.00
CA CYS A 33 -54.09 26.79 -6.13
C CYS A 33 -54.59 25.36 -6.36
N HIS A 34 -54.47 24.47 -5.35
CA HIS A 34 -54.94 23.07 -5.39
C HIS A 34 -54.43 22.29 -6.63
N GLY A 35 -53.20 22.56 -7.07
CA GLY A 35 -52.58 21.89 -8.23
C GLY A 35 -52.91 22.52 -9.59
N ASN A 36 -53.68 23.61 -9.66
CA ASN A 36 -53.95 24.31 -10.91
C ASN A 36 -52.79 25.24 -11.31
N ALA A 37 -51.91 24.76 -12.19
CA ALA A 37 -50.70 25.48 -12.58
C ALA A 37 -50.94 26.78 -13.38
N ARG A 38 -52.09 26.91 -14.08
CA ARG A 38 -52.42 28.15 -14.80
C ARG A 38 -52.86 29.25 -13.83
N GLU A 39 -53.67 28.87 -12.85
CA GLU A 39 -54.05 29.79 -11.78
C GLU A 39 -52.84 30.14 -10.90
N ALA A 40 -51.97 29.17 -10.62
CA ALA A 40 -50.73 29.41 -9.89
C ALA A 40 -49.82 30.42 -10.57
N ALA A 41 -49.68 30.37 -11.90
CA ALA A 41 -48.91 31.37 -12.65
C ALA A 41 -49.51 32.79 -12.56
N ARG A 42 -50.85 32.89 -12.54
CA ARG A 42 -51.57 34.16 -12.38
C ARG A 42 -51.37 34.74 -10.97
N VAL A 43 -51.52 33.91 -9.94
CA VAL A 43 -51.33 34.29 -8.54
C VAL A 43 -49.87 34.65 -8.26
N TYR A 44 -48.91 33.93 -8.86
CA TYR A 44 -47.49 34.24 -8.75
C TYR A 44 -47.16 35.62 -9.32
N ALA A 45 -47.68 35.94 -10.52
CA ALA A 45 -47.49 37.24 -11.15
C ALA A 45 -48.11 38.39 -10.32
N GLN A 46 -49.26 38.15 -9.71
CA GLN A 46 -49.91 39.15 -8.85
C GLN A 46 -49.17 39.36 -7.52
N ARG A 47 -48.62 38.29 -6.93
CA ARG A 47 -47.96 38.33 -5.61
C ARG A 47 -46.52 38.84 -5.70
N TYR A 48 -45.88 38.70 -6.85
CA TYR A 48 -44.49 39.06 -7.08
C TYR A 48 -44.33 39.96 -8.32
N GLU A 49 -44.92 41.15 -8.25
CA GLU A 49 -45.00 42.12 -9.37
C GLU A 49 -43.64 42.54 -9.95
N ASN A 50 -42.56 42.46 -9.15
CA ASN A 50 -41.20 42.86 -9.54
C ASN A 50 -40.28 41.68 -9.89
N LEU A 51 -40.79 40.44 -9.91
CA LEU A 51 -40.01 39.24 -10.25
C LEU A 51 -40.36 38.74 -11.64
N ARG A 52 -39.49 37.88 -12.18
CA ARG A 52 -39.75 37.21 -13.44
C ARG A 52 -40.95 36.28 -13.31
N HIS A 53 -41.93 36.40 -14.21
CA HIS A 53 -43.16 35.60 -14.17
C HIS A 53 -42.95 34.22 -14.81
N PRO A 54 -43.06 33.11 -14.04
CA PRO A 54 -42.99 31.77 -14.59
C PRO A 54 -44.26 31.42 -15.35
N ASN A 55 -44.10 30.65 -16.43
CA ASN A 55 -45.25 30.05 -17.10
C ASN A 55 -45.72 28.79 -16.34
N HIS A 56 -46.96 28.37 -16.57
CA HIS A 56 -47.55 27.20 -15.91
C HIS A 56 -46.72 25.91 -16.09
N GLN A 57 -46.04 25.73 -17.23
CA GLN A 57 -45.16 24.58 -17.48
C GLN A 57 -43.91 24.59 -16.59
N THR A 58 -43.35 25.76 -16.30
CA THR A 58 -42.19 25.91 -15.42
C THR A 58 -42.55 25.51 -13.98
N ILE A 59 -43.74 25.90 -13.53
CA ILE A 59 -44.27 25.55 -12.21
C ILE A 59 -44.50 24.04 -12.09
N LEU A 60 -45.13 23.41 -13.10
CA LEU A 60 -45.32 21.95 -13.14
C LEU A 60 -43.99 21.20 -13.20
N SER A 61 -43.04 21.68 -14.01
CA SER A 61 -41.72 21.06 -14.11
C SER A 61 -40.95 21.12 -12.79
N ALA A 62 -41.15 22.17 -11.98
CA ALA A 62 -40.56 22.27 -10.66
C ALA A 62 -41.18 21.27 -9.67
N MET A 63 -42.50 21.10 -9.70
CA MET A 63 -43.21 20.12 -8.86
C MET A 63 -42.83 18.69 -9.23
N ASN A 64 -42.82 18.34 -10.52
CA ASN A 64 -42.47 16.98 -10.96
C ASN A 64 -41.03 16.62 -10.54
N ARG A 65 -40.07 17.55 -10.66
CA ARG A 65 -38.70 17.30 -10.19
C ARG A 65 -38.60 17.14 -8.67
N LEU A 66 -39.45 17.83 -7.92
CA LEU A 66 -39.52 17.66 -6.47
C LEU A 66 -40.03 16.26 -6.10
N GLU A 67 -41.05 15.76 -6.81
CA GLU A 67 -41.62 14.43 -6.58
C GLU A 67 -40.69 13.30 -7.03
N GLU A 68 -40.01 13.45 -8.18
CA GLU A 68 -39.16 12.41 -8.76
C GLU A 68 -37.76 12.33 -8.12
N ASP A 69 -37.11 13.47 -7.94
CA ASP A 69 -35.68 13.56 -7.58
C ASP A 69 -35.44 14.27 -6.22
N GLY A 70 -36.49 14.75 -5.55
CA GLY A 70 -36.37 15.55 -4.32
C GLY A 70 -35.75 16.93 -4.51
N ASN A 71 -35.70 17.45 -5.75
CA ASN A 71 -35.01 18.70 -6.07
C ASN A 71 -35.84 19.58 -7.00
N VAL A 72 -35.87 20.90 -6.78
CA VAL A 72 -36.66 21.84 -7.61
C VAL A 72 -35.88 22.47 -8.76
N ILE A 73 -34.54 22.42 -8.71
CA ILE A 73 -33.66 23.09 -9.68
C ILE A 73 -33.46 22.19 -10.92
N PRO A 74 -33.59 22.72 -12.15
CA PRO A 74 -33.25 21.98 -13.36
C PRO A 74 -31.75 21.63 -13.36
N ARG A 75 -31.41 20.37 -13.65
CA ARG A 75 -30.03 20.00 -13.99
C ARG A 75 -29.63 20.80 -15.22
N ALA A 76 -28.55 21.57 -15.13
CA ALA A 76 -28.09 22.41 -16.23
C ALA A 76 -27.85 21.54 -17.48
N HIS A 77 -28.63 21.79 -18.54
CA HIS A 77 -28.23 21.40 -19.89
C HIS A 77 -26.93 22.16 -20.18
N ARG A 78 -25.80 21.45 -20.21
CA ARG A 78 -24.55 22.01 -20.71
C ARG A 78 -24.80 22.40 -22.17
N GLY A 79 -24.76 23.70 -22.43
CA GLY A 79 -24.82 24.27 -23.78
C GLY A 79 -23.64 23.78 -24.64
N PRO A 80 -23.76 23.96 -25.96
CA PRO A 80 -23.17 23.08 -26.96
C PRO A 80 -21.72 23.45 -27.28
N GLY A 81 -20.81 22.53 -27.03
CA GLY A 81 -19.43 22.59 -27.48
C GLY A 81 -18.84 21.18 -27.43
N HIS A 82 -18.76 20.54 -28.60
CA HIS A 82 -18.20 19.21 -28.85
C HIS A 82 -18.87 18.02 -28.13
N GLY A 83 -19.75 17.31 -28.84
CA GLY A 83 -20.34 16.08 -28.33
C GLY A 83 -21.20 15.32 -29.34
N MET A 84 -20.74 15.16 -30.58
CA MET A 84 -21.15 14.00 -31.38
C MET A 84 -20.38 12.79 -30.83
N ALA A 85 -20.93 12.15 -29.79
CA ALA A 85 -20.61 10.79 -29.41
C ALA A 85 -21.81 10.25 -28.65
N GLY A 86 -22.52 9.32 -29.29
CA GLY A 86 -23.72 8.71 -28.74
C GLY A 86 -23.47 8.07 -27.37
N ARG A 87 -24.54 7.95 -26.60
CA ARG A 87 -24.62 7.03 -25.46
C ARG A 87 -24.06 5.68 -25.91
N PRO A 88 -22.99 5.13 -25.27
CA PRO A 88 -22.43 3.88 -25.73
C PRO A 88 -23.47 2.77 -25.61
N ASP A 89 -23.61 2.03 -26.70
CA ASP A 89 -24.48 0.87 -26.87
C ASP A 89 -24.15 -0.19 -25.79
N ARG A 90 -25.17 -0.60 -25.01
CA ARG A 90 -25.00 -1.57 -23.92
C ARG A 90 -24.49 -2.92 -24.44
N ASP A 91 -24.85 -3.31 -25.66
CA ASP A 91 -24.43 -4.58 -26.28
C ASP A 91 -22.98 -4.56 -26.77
N ARG A 92 -22.44 -3.38 -27.07
CA ARG A 92 -21.03 -3.20 -27.44
C ARG A 92 -20.13 -3.27 -26.21
N ASN A 93 -20.54 -2.61 -25.12
CA ASN A 93 -19.83 -2.70 -23.85
C ASN A 93 -19.77 -4.14 -23.32
N GLY A 94 -20.84 -4.93 -23.44
CA GLY A 94 -20.83 -6.33 -22.99
C GLY A 94 -19.85 -7.21 -23.78
N ARG A 95 -19.79 -7.06 -25.11
CA ARG A 95 -18.84 -7.81 -25.95
C ARG A 95 -17.39 -7.40 -25.71
N ASP A 96 -17.13 -6.11 -25.52
CA ASP A 96 -15.79 -5.61 -25.22
C ASP A 96 -15.34 -6.00 -23.80
N GLU A 97 -16.26 -6.09 -22.83
CA GLU A 97 -15.99 -6.66 -21.51
C GLU A 97 -15.62 -8.15 -21.59
N GLU A 98 -16.33 -8.95 -22.40
CA GLU A 98 -16.01 -10.37 -22.59
C GLU A 98 -14.62 -10.58 -23.23
N ARG A 99 -14.24 -9.74 -24.19
CA ARG A 99 -12.89 -9.74 -24.80
C ARG A 99 -11.79 -9.45 -23.77
N VAL A 100 -12.04 -8.53 -22.84
CA VAL A 100 -11.12 -8.23 -21.72
C VAL A 100 -10.96 -9.45 -20.80
N LEU A 101 -12.05 -10.12 -20.44
CA LEU A 101 -12.01 -11.29 -19.56
C LEU A 101 -11.38 -12.52 -20.23
N ALA A 102 -11.57 -12.71 -21.53
CA ALA A 102 -10.91 -13.75 -22.30
C ALA A 102 -9.39 -13.54 -22.34
N CYS A 103 -8.93 -12.31 -22.59
CA CYS A 103 -7.51 -11.96 -22.60
C CYS A 103 -6.81 -12.25 -21.26
N VAL A 104 -7.46 -11.93 -20.13
CA VAL A 104 -6.93 -12.25 -18.79
C VAL A 104 -6.93 -13.75 -18.50
N ARG A 105 -7.91 -14.50 -19.01
CA ARG A 105 -7.99 -15.96 -18.84
C ARG A 105 -6.88 -16.69 -19.59
N ASP A 106 -6.59 -16.26 -20.81
CA ASP A 106 -5.59 -16.88 -21.68
C ASP A 106 -4.15 -16.47 -21.30
N ASN A 107 -3.98 -15.28 -20.71
CA ASN A 107 -2.69 -14.82 -20.21
C ASN A 107 -2.83 -14.00 -18.90
N PRO A 108 -2.91 -14.68 -17.73
CA PRO A 108 -3.10 -14.03 -16.43
C PRO A 108 -1.97 -13.07 -16.00
N GLN A 109 -0.82 -13.09 -16.71
CA GLN A 109 0.33 -12.20 -16.48
C GLN A 109 0.30 -10.93 -17.34
N THR A 110 -0.71 -10.77 -18.20
CA THR A 110 -0.83 -9.60 -19.06
C THR A 110 -1.13 -8.33 -18.26
N SER A 111 -0.59 -7.19 -18.69
CA SER A 111 -0.83 -5.90 -18.04
C SER A 111 -1.99 -5.16 -18.71
N ILE A 112 -2.67 -4.27 -17.98
CA ILE A 112 -3.76 -3.46 -18.54
C ILE A 112 -3.28 -2.64 -19.75
N ARG A 113 -2.04 -2.15 -19.74
CA ARG A 113 -1.44 -1.41 -20.87
C ARG A 113 -1.19 -2.30 -22.09
N LYS A 114 -0.81 -3.56 -21.87
CA LYS A 114 -0.67 -4.53 -22.95
C LYS A 114 -2.03 -4.91 -23.54
N MET A 115 -3.04 -5.11 -22.69
CA MET A 115 -4.43 -5.33 -23.11
C MET A 115 -5.01 -4.15 -23.87
N GLU A 116 -4.69 -2.91 -23.49
CA GLU A 116 -5.08 -1.71 -24.23
C GLU A 116 -4.54 -1.72 -25.66
N SER A 117 -3.26 -2.10 -25.84
CA SER A 117 -2.66 -2.24 -27.17
C SER A 117 -3.20 -3.44 -27.96
N GLU A 118 -3.51 -4.56 -27.31
CA GLU A 118 -3.94 -5.79 -27.99
C GLU A 118 -5.44 -5.81 -28.32
N LEU A 119 -6.27 -5.18 -27.48
CA LEU A 119 -7.72 -5.16 -27.65
C LEU A 119 -8.23 -3.88 -28.31
N GLU A 120 -7.36 -2.87 -28.46
CA GLU A 120 -7.68 -1.50 -28.92
C GLU A 120 -8.79 -0.85 -28.09
N LEU A 121 -8.82 -1.15 -26.78
CA LEU A 121 -9.81 -0.64 -25.83
C LEU A 121 -9.16 0.35 -24.86
N PRO A 122 -9.86 1.44 -24.47
CA PRO A 122 -9.29 2.41 -23.54
C PRO A 122 -8.91 1.79 -22.20
N TYR A 123 -7.75 2.14 -21.66
CA TYR A 123 -7.26 1.69 -20.34
C TYR A 123 -8.33 1.69 -19.24
N HIS A 124 -9.08 2.79 -19.13
CA HIS A 124 -10.10 2.98 -18.09
C HIS A 124 -11.30 2.03 -18.26
N PHE A 125 -11.62 1.62 -19.49
CA PHE A 125 -12.67 0.65 -19.78
C PHE A 125 -12.22 -0.74 -19.32
N ILE A 126 -11.00 -1.15 -19.68
CA ILE A 126 -10.40 -2.44 -19.27
C ILE A 126 -10.30 -2.51 -17.75
N GLN A 127 -9.80 -1.45 -17.10
CA GLN A 127 -9.71 -1.39 -15.64
C GLN A 127 -11.08 -1.50 -14.96
N ARG A 128 -12.13 -0.88 -15.53
CA ARG A 128 -13.50 -0.97 -15.02
C ARG A 128 -14.08 -2.37 -15.20
N ALA A 129 -13.90 -2.97 -16.37
CA ALA A 129 -14.35 -4.32 -16.69
C ALA A 129 -13.75 -5.36 -15.73
N LEU A 130 -12.44 -5.29 -15.46
CA LEU A 130 -11.76 -6.17 -14.51
C LEU A 130 -12.28 -6.00 -13.08
N LYS A 131 -12.47 -4.75 -12.63
CA LYS A 131 -13.02 -4.45 -11.29
C LYS A 131 -14.45 -4.94 -11.11
N GLN A 132 -15.31 -4.75 -12.12
CA GLN A 132 -16.71 -5.17 -12.06
C GLN A 132 -16.87 -6.70 -12.10
N ASN A 133 -15.87 -7.43 -12.61
CA ASN A 133 -15.83 -8.88 -12.68
C ASN A 133 -14.90 -9.52 -11.64
N ASN A 134 -14.57 -8.79 -10.57
CA ASN A 134 -13.72 -9.25 -9.45
C ASN A 134 -12.36 -9.82 -9.88
N GLN A 135 -11.80 -9.35 -11.00
CA GLN A 135 -10.45 -9.70 -11.45
C GLN A 135 -9.46 -8.75 -10.77
N HIS A 136 -8.71 -9.26 -9.80
CA HIS A 136 -7.70 -8.52 -9.07
C HIS A 136 -6.30 -8.83 -9.59
N ALA A 137 -5.47 -7.81 -9.73
CA ALA A 137 -4.04 -8.00 -9.97
C ALA A 137 -3.38 -8.45 -8.66
N TYR A 138 -2.74 -9.62 -8.68
CA TYR A 138 -1.96 -10.13 -7.56
C TYR A 138 -0.49 -9.83 -7.78
N HIS A 139 0.19 -9.29 -6.75
CA HIS A 139 1.61 -9.00 -6.81
C HIS A 139 2.43 -10.29 -6.66
N TYR A 140 3.39 -10.50 -7.55
CA TYR A 140 4.37 -11.59 -7.43
C TYR A 140 5.40 -11.22 -6.37
N THR A 141 5.45 -11.95 -5.25
CA THR A 141 6.53 -11.86 -4.27
C THR A 141 7.68 -12.75 -4.73
N LYS A 142 8.86 -12.16 -4.98
CA LYS A 142 10.05 -12.92 -5.37
C LYS A 142 10.65 -13.57 -4.12
N VAL A 143 10.29 -14.82 -3.88
CA VAL A 143 10.76 -15.61 -2.74
C VAL A 143 11.98 -16.44 -3.12
N HIS A 144 12.89 -16.69 -2.16
CA HIS A 144 13.96 -17.66 -2.39
C HIS A 144 13.35 -19.04 -2.61
N GLU A 145 13.80 -19.74 -3.66
CA GLU A 145 13.35 -21.10 -3.94
C GLU A 145 13.65 -22.02 -2.74
N LEU A 146 12.60 -22.59 -2.14
CA LEU A 146 12.71 -23.56 -1.07
C LEU A 146 13.15 -24.91 -1.63
N ARG A 147 14.18 -25.49 -1.01
CA ARG A 147 14.61 -26.86 -1.26
C ARG A 147 13.73 -27.85 -0.49
N PRO A 148 13.61 -29.12 -0.91
CA PRO A 148 12.78 -30.10 -0.21
C PRO A 148 13.05 -30.23 1.30
N ALA A 149 14.32 -30.13 1.73
CA ALA A 149 14.69 -30.16 3.15
C ALA A 149 14.21 -28.93 3.94
N ASP A 150 14.02 -27.78 3.28
CA ASP A 150 13.63 -26.53 3.94
C ASP A 150 12.20 -26.61 4.47
N TYR A 151 11.29 -27.31 3.78
CA TYR A 151 9.89 -27.49 4.21
C TYR A 151 9.78 -28.14 5.59
N ALA A 152 10.55 -29.22 5.80
CA ALA A 152 10.58 -29.92 7.08
C ALA A 152 11.23 -29.07 8.17
N ALA A 153 12.36 -28.41 7.87
CA ALA A 153 13.04 -27.51 8.81
C ALA A 153 12.15 -26.34 9.24
N ARG A 154 11.46 -25.69 8.28
CA ARG A 154 10.50 -24.60 8.54
C ARG A 154 9.33 -25.08 9.39
N SER A 155 8.78 -26.25 9.08
CA SER A 155 7.70 -26.84 9.88
C SER A 155 8.14 -27.16 11.31
N LEU A 156 9.34 -27.71 11.48
CA LEU A 156 9.90 -28.02 12.80
C LEU A 156 10.10 -26.75 13.64
N PHE A 157 10.71 -25.73 13.03
CA PHE A 157 10.88 -24.42 13.66
C PHE A 157 9.54 -23.84 14.11
N CYS A 158 8.55 -23.77 13.20
CA CYS A 158 7.26 -23.18 13.51
C CYS A 158 6.53 -23.94 14.63
N ARG A 159 6.64 -25.28 14.65
CA ARG A 159 6.06 -26.11 15.70
C ARG A 159 6.71 -25.86 17.05
N GLU A 160 8.04 -25.81 17.10
CA GLU A 160 8.77 -25.58 18.35
C GLU A 160 8.54 -24.17 18.88
N MET A 161 8.54 -23.15 18.01
CA MET A 161 8.23 -21.78 18.41
C MET A 161 6.83 -21.67 18.99
N LEU A 162 5.80 -22.22 18.32
CA LEU A 162 4.43 -22.19 18.84
C LEU A 162 4.30 -22.95 20.16
N ARG A 163 4.96 -24.10 20.30
CA ARG A 163 4.97 -24.86 21.56
C ARG A 163 5.50 -24.01 22.73
N ARG A 164 6.56 -23.23 22.52
CA ARG A 164 7.12 -22.36 23.56
C ARG A 164 6.24 -21.16 23.86
N ILE A 165 5.64 -20.55 22.83
CA ILE A 165 4.66 -19.48 22.98
C ILE A 165 3.45 -19.94 23.80
N ASP A 166 2.97 -21.16 23.56
CA ASP A 166 1.83 -21.72 24.30
C ASP A 166 2.19 -22.06 25.76
N GLN A 167 3.46 -22.37 26.05
CA GLN A 167 3.94 -22.67 27.40
C GLN A 167 4.28 -21.43 28.23
N ASP A 168 4.78 -20.40 27.58
CA ASP A 168 5.20 -19.15 28.20
C ASP A 168 4.70 -17.97 27.35
N PRO A 169 3.64 -17.26 27.78
CA PRO A 169 3.12 -16.09 27.08
C PRO A 169 4.16 -14.96 26.91
N GLU A 170 5.17 -14.89 27.78
CA GLU A 170 6.24 -13.89 27.71
C GLU A 170 7.42 -14.34 26.84
N PHE A 171 7.39 -15.57 26.30
CA PHE A 171 8.49 -16.13 25.53
C PHE A 171 8.95 -15.21 24.40
N LEU A 172 8.01 -14.71 23.57
CA LEU A 172 8.33 -13.82 22.45
C LEU A 172 8.82 -12.44 22.87
N LEU A 173 8.49 -11.98 24.08
CA LEU A 173 9.02 -10.72 24.59
C LEU A 173 10.51 -10.81 24.86
N ASN A 174 11.02 -12.02 25.09
CA ASN A 174 12.42 -12.31 25.38
C ASN A 174 13.23 -12.75 24.14
N VAL A 175 12.60 -13.01 22.99
CA VAL A 175 13.34 -13.35 21.76
C VAL A 175 13.84 -12.06 21.10
N LEU A 176 15.16 -11.94 20.97
CA LEU A 176 15.83 -10.87 20.25
C LEU A 176 16.08 -11.31 18.80
N PHE A 177 15.21 -10.86 17.90
CA PHE A 177 15.40 -11.04 16.46
C PHE A 177 16.44 -10.06 15.94
N THR A 178 17.35 -10.53 15.09
CA THR A 178 18.43 -9.69 14.55
C THR A 178 18.66 -9.96 13.08
N ASP A 179 19.12 -8.94 12.37
CA ASP A 179 19.48 -9.06 10.96
C ASP A 179 20.36 -7.89 10.50
N GLU A 180 20.96 -8.05 9.33
CA GLU A 180 21.70 -7.00 8.64
C GLU A 180 21.10 -6.63 7.28
N SER A 181 21.01 -5.32 6.99
CA SER A 181 20.67 -4.83 5.65
C SER A 181 21.64 -3.76 5.19
N THR A 182 22.05 -3.88 3.93
CA THR A 182 22.79 -2.83 3.23
C THR A 182 21.80 -1.81 2.64
N PHE A 183 22.21 -0.54 2.68
CA PHE A 183 21.53 0.58 2.06
C PHE A 183 22.51 1.32 1.17
N GLY A 184 22.17 1.53 -0.09
CA GLY A 184 22.94 2.31 -1.04
C GLY A 184 22.17 3.48 -1.65
N ARG A 185 22.90 4.37 -2.32
CA ARG A 185 22.30 5.44 -3.15
C ARG A 185 21.47 4.87 -4.32
N ASP A 186 21.98 3.78 -4.92
CA ASP A 186 21.38 3.11 -6.09
C ASP A 186 20.40 1.97 -5.68
N ASP A 187 20.13 1.77 -4.39
CA ASP A 187 19.16 0.75 -3.92
C ASP A 187 17.69 1.09 -4.27
N THR A 188 17.49 2.15 -5.06
CA THR A 188 16.21 2.60 -5.61
C THR A 188 15.58 1.66 -6.64
N PHE A 189 16.20 0.53 -7.01
CA PHE A 189 15.53 -0.47 -7.85
C PHE A 189 14.94 -1.63 -7.06
N ASN A 190 14.16 -1.29 -6.03
CA ASN A 190 13.08 -2.18 -5.62
C ASN A 190 11.92 -1.99 -6.60
N THR A 191 11.92 -2.78 -7.69
CA THR A 191 10.79 -2.85 -8.66
C THR A 191 9.45 -3.12 -7.98
N HIS A 192 9.47 -3.56 -6.72
CA HIS A 192 8.30 -3.74 -5.88
C HIS A 192 7.59 -2.44 -5.44
N ASN A 193 8.25 -1.27 -5.41
CA ASN A 193 7.68 -0.06 -4.77
C ASN A 193 7.64 1.21 -5.64
N HIS A 194 7.96 1.16 -6.94
CA HIS A 194 7.86 2.36 -7.78
C HIS A 194 6.46 2.52 -8.39
N HIS A 195 5.74 3.54 -7.92
CA HIS A 195 4.55 4.09 -8.56
C HIS A 195 4.91 5.41 -9.26
N HIS A 196 4.46 5.59 -10.51
CA HIS A 196 4.46 6.90 -11.16
C HIS A 196 3.04 7.16 -11.70
N TYR A 197 2.29 8.03 -11.03
CA TYR A 197 0.98 8.48 -11.48
C TYR A 197 1.14 9.88 -12.11
N ALA A 198 0.86 10.01 -13.41
CA ALA A 198 0.82 11.28 -14.12
C ALA A 198 -0.22 11.20 -15.25
N GLU A 199 -0.87 12.34 -15.57
CA GLU A 199 -1.87 12.45 -16.64
C GLU A 199 -1.26 12.41 -18.05
N GLU A 200 0.02 12.80 -18.21
CA GLU A 200 0.83 12.57 -19.43
C GLU A 200 2.26 12.13 -19.08
N ASN A 201 2.91 11.41 -20.00
CA ASN A 201 4.26 10.82 -19.84
C ASN A 201 5.33 11.92 -19.69
N PRO A 202 6.01 12.07 -18.53
CA PRO A 202 6.91 13.19 -18.30
C PRO A 202 8.30 13.05 -18.95
N HIS A 203 8.54 12.04 -19.80
CA HIS A 203 9.86 11.76 -20.40
C HIS A 203 11.00 11.73 -19.36
N VAL A 204 10.71 11.25 -18.15
CA VAL A 204 11.72 11.16 -17.10
C VAL A 204 12.69 10.05 -17.45
N THR A 205 13.87 10.45 -17.89
CA THR A 205 15.03 9.57 -18.02
C THR A 205 15.72 9.55 -16.66
N VAL A 206 15.56 8.46 -15.91
CA VAL A 206 16.28 8.28 -14.63
C VAL A 206 17.72 7.88 -14.97
N GLN A 207 18.66 8.80 -14.79
CA GLN A 207 20.08 8.50 -14.99
C GLN A 207 20.54 7.45 -13.98
N THR A 208 20.82 6.24 -14.45
CA THR A 208 21.14 5.07 -13.60
C THR A 208 22.64 4.88 -13.37
N LYS A 209 23.44 5.95 -13.44
CA LYS A 209 24.90 5.88 -13.27
C LYS A 209 25.45 7.13 -12.58
N HIS A 210 25.26 7.21 -11.27
CA HIS A 210 25.97 8.18 -10.45
C HIS A 210 27.44 7.77 -10.31
N GLN A 211 28.38 8.69 -10.52
CA GLN A 211 29.83 8.43 -10.44
C GLN A 211 30.31 8.15 -8.99
N THR A 212 29.55 8.58 -7.98
CA THR A 212 29.83 8.34 -6.56
C THR A 212 28.83 7.36 -5.96
N ARG A 213 29.29 6.12 -5.72
CA ARG A 213 28.56 5.08 -4.99
C ARG A 213 28.91 5.16 -3.50
N PHE A 214 27.90 5.25 -2.65
CA PHE A 214 28.04 5.02 -1.23
C PHE A 214 27.02 3.99 -0.77
N SER A 215 27.43 3.20 0.23
CA SER A 215 26.59 2.21 0.88
C SER A 215 26.96 2.10 2.36
N THR A 216 25.98 1.80 3.19
CA THR A 216 26.14 1.54 4.62
C THR A 216 25.45 0.23 4.96
N ASN A 217 26.05 -0.60 5.81
CA ASN A 217 25.43 -1.83 6.28
C ASN A 217 24.99 -1.65 7.73
N LYS A 218 23.73 -2.01 8.00
CA LYS A 218 23.09 -1.78 9.29
C LYS A 218 22.77 -3.10 9.94
N TRP A 219 23.10 -3.21 11.21
CA TRP A 219 22.56 -4.24 12.09
C TRP A 219 21.46 -3.64 12.97
N VAL A 220 20.37 -4.39 13.15
CA VAL A 220 19.26 -4.01 14.03
C VAL A 220 18.80 -5.25 14.82
N GLY A 221 18.39 -5.02 16.06
CA GLY A 221 17.71 -6.01 16.88
C GLY A 221 16.30 -5.55 17.28
N ILE A 222 15.33 -6.47 17.30
CA ILE A 222 13.99 -6.24 17.87
C ILE A 222 13.77 -7.22 19.02
N VAL A 223 13.41 -6.70 20.20
CA VAL A 223 13.05 -7.51 21.37
C VAL A 223 11.93 -6.87 22.16
N GLY A 224 10.88 -7.64 22.45
CA GLY A 224 9.65 -7.09 23.02
C GLY A 224 9.15 -5.89 22.20
N ASN A 225 8.95 -4.76 22.87
CA ASN A 225 8.53 -3.48 22.29
C ASN A 225 9.71 -2.52 22.04
N ASN A 226 10.94 -3.04 21.94
CA ASN A 226 12.15 -2.23 21.82
C ASN A 226 12.95 -2.57 20.57
N ILE A 227 13.65 -1.56 20.05
CA ILE A 227 14.58 -1.67 18.93
C ILE A 227 15.98 -1.36 19.45
N ILE A 228 16.94 -2.19 19.07
CA ILE A 228 18.37 -1.97 19.29
C ILE A 228 19.00 -1.57 17.96
N GLY A 229 19.64 -0.41 17.93
CA GLY A 229 20.23 0.15 16.72
C GLY A 229 19.31 1.16 16.06
N PRO A 230 19.52 1.47 14.76
CA PRO A 230 20.45 0.84 13.81
C PRO A 230 21.94 1.07 14.12
N ILE A 231 22.79 0.06 13.87
CA ILE A 231 24.24 0.09 14.14
C ILE A 231 25.04 -0.16 12.86
N ASN A 232 26.10 0.62 12.63
CA ASN A 232 26.97 0.48 11.47
C ASN A 232 27.85 -0.76 11.58
N PHE A 233 27.70 -1.64 10.60
CA PHE A 233 28.56 -2.80 10.39
C PHE A 233 29.46 -2.57 9.16
N PRO A 234 30.67 -3.13 9.14
CA PRO A 234 31.56 -3.02 8.00
C PRO A 234 31.04 -3.82 6.80
N ILE A 235 31.50 -3.44 5.62
CA ILE A 235 31.29 -4.16 4.36
C ILE A 235 32.68 -4.54 3.82
N PRO A 236 33.02 -5.82 3.67
CA PRO A 236 32.24 -7.00 4.04
C PRO A 236 32.22 -7.23 5.56
N LEU A 237 31.13 -7.86 6.06
CA LEU A 237 31.04 -8.31 7.45
C LEU A 237 31.89 -9.57 7.65
N THR A 238 32.73 -9.58 8.69
CA THR A 238 33.56 -10.73 9.05
C THR A 238 33.08 -11.37 10.34
N SER A 239 33.34 -12.68 10.51
CA SER A 239 33.04 -13.38 11.77
C SER A 239 33.79 -12.79 12.96
N VAL A 240 35.00 -12.27 12.76
CA VAL A 240 35.79 -11.60 13.81
C VAL A 240 35.11 -10.33 14.28
N PHE A 241 34.67 -9.46 13.35
CA PHE A 241 33.95 -8.25 13.71
C PHE A 241 32.63 -8.58 14.41
N TYR A 242 31.84 -9.50 13.83
CA TYR A 242 30.56 -9.91 14.39
C TYR A 242 30.72 -10.47 15.82
N SER A 243 31.68 -11.38 16.03
CA SER A 243 31.95 -11.95 17.36
C SER A 243 32.41 -10.91 18.37
N ASN A 244 33.23 -9.93 17.95
CA ASN A 244 33.64 -8.83 18.81
C ASN A 244 32.47 -7.90 19.18
N PHE A 245 31.56 -7.64 18.23
CA PHE A 245 30.34 -6.89 18.49
C PHE A 245 29.47 -7.61 19.52
N LEU A 246 29.22 -8.91 19.35
CA LEU A 246 28.45 -9.73 20.29
C LEU A 246 29.06 -9.69 21.70
N ARG A 247 30.37 -9.92 21.80
CA ARG A 247 31.11 -9.99 23.08
C ARG A 247 31.13 -8.65 23.81
N ASN A 248 31.43 -7.57 23.10
CA ASN A 248 31.85 -6.32 23.73
C ASN A 248 30.76 -5.25 23.73
N ARG A 249 29.80 -5.31 22.81
CA ARG A 249 28.81 -4.23 22.61
C ARG A 249 27.37 -4.69 22.81
N LEU A 250 27.00 -5.85 22.26
CA LEU A 250 25.62 -6.32 22.32
C LEU A 250 25.10 -6.45 23.76
N ARG A 251 25.92 -6.98 24.68
CA ARG A 251 25.54 -7.11 26.10
C ARG A 251 25.12 -5.77 26.71
N ILE A 252 25.92 -4.72 26.48
CA ILE A 252 25.66 -3.39 27.01
C ILE A 252 24.36 -2.83 26.41
N LEU A 253 24.17 -3.02 25.11
CA LEU A 253 22.96 -2.57 24.42
C LEU A 253 21.70 -3.23 24.97
N ILE A 254 21.73 -4.54 25.23
CA ILE A 254 20.61 -5.28 25.82
C ILE A 254 20.32 -4.80 27.25
N GLN A 255 21.36 -4.54 28.05
CA GLN A 255 21.20 -4.07 29.43
C GLN A 255 20.56 -2.67 29.54
N ASN A 256 20.62 -1.89 28.45
CA ASN A 256 19.99 -0.56 28.39
C ASN A 256 18.52 -0.60 27.96
N ILE A 257 17.98 -1.77 27.65
CA ILE A 257 16.57 -1.91 27.27
C ILE A 257 15.71 -1.90 28.53
N PRO A 258 14.69 -1.02 28.61
CA PRO A 258 13.75 -1.01 29.73
C PRO A 258 13.12 -2.38 29.94
N ASP A 259 13.08 -2.82 31.20
CA ASP A 259 12.46 -4.08 31.66
C ASP A 259 13.04 -5.38 31.09
N ALA A 260 14.00 -5.32 30.17
CA ALA A 260 14.65 -6.49 29.61
C ALA A 260 15.70 -7.04 30.58
N ARG A 261 15.56 -8.33 30.91
CA ARG A 261 16.58 -9.05 31.69
C ARG A 261 17.49 -9.80 30.73
N PHE A 262 18.76 -9.40 30.65
CA PHE A 262 19.76 -10.07 29.81
C PHE A 262 19.76 -11.60 29.95
N GLY A 263 19.57 -12.11 31.19
CA GLY A 263 19.51 -13.55 31.47
C GLY A 263 18.35 -14.30 30.83
N ASN A 264 17.28 -13.60 30.45
CA ASN A 264 16.10 -14.19 29.82
C ASN A 264 16.18 -14.11 28.29
N ILE A 265 17.03 -13.24 27.74
CA ILE A 265 17.08 -12.97 26.31
C ILE A 265 17.48 -14.22 25.54
N ILE A 266 16.73 -14.52 24.48
CA ILE A 266 17.04 -15.57 23.52
C ILE A 266 17.51 -14.91 22.24
N TYR A 267 18.78 -15.06 21.92
CA TYR A 267 19.38 -14.39 20.76
C TYR A 267 19.08 -15.14 19.47
N GLN A 268 18.52 -14.48 18.46
CA GLN A 268 18.29 -15.08 17.14
C GLN A 268 19.18 -14.43 16.09
N HIS A 269 19.79 -15.26 15.24
CA HIS A 269 20.45 -14.85 13.99
C HIS A 269 20.23 -15.89 12.88
N ASP A 270 20.55 -15.53 11.65
CA ASP A 270 20.37 -16.40 10.49
C ASP A 270 21.55 -17.38 10.26
N GLY A 271 21.55 -18.04 9.10
CA GLY A 271 22.57 -19.03 8.74
C GLY A 271 23.78 -18.50 7.98
N ALA A 272 24.03 -17.18 7.94
CA ALA A 272 25.13 -16.63 7.16
C ALA A 272 26.51 -17.19 7.59
N PRO A 273 27.51 -17.26 6.69
CA PRO A 273 28.81 -17.87 7.00
C PRO A 273 29.48 -17.27 8.25
N GLN A 274 29.41 -15.96 8.42
CA GLN A 274 29.97 -15.27 9.59
C GLN A 274 29.23 -15.61 10.89
N HIS A 275 27.96 -16.03 10.81
CA HIS A 275 27.13 -16.42 11.97
C HIS A 275 27.41 -17.85 12.43
N THR A 276 27.85 -18.72 11.51
CA THR A 276 28.10 -20.14 11.77
C THR A 276 29.59 -20.46 12.00
N ALA A 277 30.45 -19.44 11.99
CA ALA A 277 31.87 -19.57 12.27
C ALA A 277 32.13 -19.98 13.72
N ASP A 278 33.17 -20.77 13.94
CA ASP A 278 33.47 -21.35 15.26
C ASP A 278 33.64 -20.26 16.34
N ILE A 279 34.37 -19.19 16.04
CA ILE A 279 34.55 -18.04 16.94
C ILE A 279 33.22 -17.37 17.34
N THR A 280 32.23 -17.37 16.46
CA THR A 280 30.92 -16.77 16.72
C THR A 280 30.06 -17.67 17.57
N LEU A 281 30.03 -18.96 17.25
CA LEU A 281 29.28 -19.94 18.05
C LEU A 281 29.84 -20.05 19.47
N ASP A 282 31.17 -19.99 19.64
CA ASP A 282 31.79 -19.97 20.98
C ASP A 282 31.35 -18.75 21.79
N VAL A 283 31.21 -17.58 21.15
CA VAL A 283 30.68 -16.38 21.82
C VAL A 283 29.22 -16.57 22.23
N LEU A 284 28.41 -17.18 21.37
CA LEU A 284 26.99 -17.42 21.65
C LEU A 284 26.79 -18.42 22.78
N ASP A 285 27.53 -19.52 22.81
CA ASP A 285 27.45 -20.52 23.88
C ASP A 285 27.86 -19.93 25.24
N ASN A 286 28.83 -19.00 25.25
CA ASN A 286 29.25 -18.31 26.46
C ASN A 286 28.30 -17.20 26.92
N LEU A 287 27.75 -16.38 26.00
CA LEU A 287 26.88 -15.25 26.35
C LEU A 287 25.43 -15.67 26.57
N PHE A 288 24.96 -16.63 25.78
CA PHE A 288 23.58 -17.10 25.73
C PHE A 288 23.50 -18.63 25.90
N PRO A 289 24.07 -19.21 26.97
CA PRO A 289 24.07 -20.66 27.16
C PRO A 289 22.62 -21.20 27.17
N GLY A 290 22.32 -22.09 26.22
CA GLY A 290 20.98 -22.66 26.03
C GLY A 290 19.90 -21.64 25.61
N ARG A 291 20.29 -20.44 25.14
CA ARG A 291 19.38 -19.32 24.83
C ARG A 291 19.72 -18.64 23.50
N TRP A 292 20.03 -19.40 22.47
CA TRP A 292 20.21 -18.83 21.13
C TRP A 292 19.60 -19.69 20.02
N ILE A 293 19.06 -19.02 19.00
CA ILE A 293 18.37 -19.57 17.83
C ILE A 293 19.24 -19.29 16.61
N GLY A 294 19.60 -20.33 15.86
CA GLY A 294 20.47 -20.22 14.69
C GLY A 294 20.61 -21.56 13.96
N GLN A 295 21.55 -21.70 13.03
CA GLN A 295 21.76 -22.99 12.34
C GLN A 295 22.53 -24.01 13.20
N GLY A 296 23.48 -23.55 14.01
CA GLY A 296 24.48 -24.40 14.67
C GLY A 296 25.47 -25.05 13.70
N ARG A 297 26.50 -25.69 14.27
CA ARG A 297 27.52 -26.40 13.49
C ARG A 297 28.14 -27.51 14.33
N GLY A 298 28.18 -28.72 13.77
CA GLY A 298 28.74 -29.89 14.46
C GLY A 298 27.97 -30.24 15.73
N ASP A 299 28.70 -30.33 16.84
CA ASP A 299 28.21 -30.60 18.19
C ASP A 299 27.53 -29.39 18.86
N ARG A 300 27.80 -28.17 18.39
CA ARG A 300 27.17 -26.94 18.90
C ARG A 300 25.76 -26.78 18.34
N GLN A 301 24.78 -27.05 19.21
CA GLN A 301 23.35 -27.04 18.89
C GLN A 301 22.65 -25.84 19.54
N PRO A 302 21.89 -25.05 18.75
CA PRO A 302 21.06 -23.98 19.30
C PRO A 302 19.89 -24.55 20.10
N VAL A 303 19.25 -23.70 20.91
CA VAL A 303 18.02 -24.09 21.63
C VAL A 303 16.86 -24.34 20.67
N ILE A 304 16.83 -23.61 19.55
CA ILE A 304 15.91 -23.83 18.42
C ILE A 304 16.71 -23.63 17.14
N ARG A 305 16.60 -24.56 16.18
CA ARG A 305 17.24 -24.38 14.89
C ARG A 305 16.46 -23.39 14.03
N TRP A 306 17.13 -22.32 13.59
CA TRP A 306 16.59 -21.39 12.61
C TRP A 306 16.41 -22.10 11.26
N PRO A 307 15.28 -21.94 10.56
CA PRO A 307 15.08 -22.57 9.27
C PRO A 307 15.81 -21.80 8.16
N PRO A 308 16.51 -22.48 7.23
CA PRO A 308 17.11 -21.81 6.07
C PRO A 308 16.06 -21.05 5.23
N ARG A 309 16.49 -20.01 4.49
CA ARG A 309 15.68 -19.29 3.48
C ARG A 309 14.30 -18.86 4.01
N SER A 310 14.26 -18.31 5.22
CA SER A 310 13.01 -17.98 5.91
C SER A 310 12.88 -16.49 6.30
N PRO A 311 13.09 -15.54 5.36
CA PRO A 311 12.90 -14.11 5.65
C PRO A 311 11.45 -13.78 6.01
N ASP A 312 10.49 -14.54 5.49
CA ASP A 312 9.07 -14.43 5.84
C ASP A 312 8.76 -14.79 7.30
N LEU A 313 9.72 -15.36 8.04
CA LEU A 313 9.66 -15.65 9.47
C LEU A 313 10.56 -14.73 10.31
N ASN A 314 11.23 -13.74 9.72
CA ASN A 314 12.04 -12.78 10.47
C ASN A 314 11.34 -11.40 10.50
N PRO A 315 10.99 -10.87 11.68
CA PRO A 315 10.42 -9.52 11.82
C PRO A 315 11.23 -8.40 11.16
N LEU A 316 12.54 -8.56 11.07
CA LEU A 316 13.41 -7.56 10.44
C LEU A 316 13.15 -7.52 8.92
N ASP A 317 13.10 -8.71 8.29
CA ASP A 317 12.87 -8.89 6.86
C ASP A 317 11.46 -8.50 6.43
N PHE A 318 10.42 -9.06 7.08
CA PHE A 318 9.05 -8.87 6.60
C PHE A 318 8.42 -7.53 7.00
N PHE A 319 9.06 -6.78 7.89
CA PHE A 319 8.54 -5.50 8.40
C PHE A 319 9.61 -4.40 8.44
N TYR A 320 10.64 -4.54 9.28
CA TYR A 320 11.52 -3.40 9.62
C TYR A 320 12.22 -2.83 8.38
N TRP A 321 12.89 -3.67 7.59
CA TRP A 321 13.63 -3.19 6.42
C TRP A 321 12.72 -2.60 5.35
N GLY A 322 11.53 -3.19 5.15
CA GLY A 322 10.51 -2.66 4.25
C GLY A 322 10.06 -1.26 4.67
N TRP A 323 9.74 -1.08 5.95
CA TRP A 323 9.35 0.20 6.55
C TRP A 323 10.44 1.27 6.38
N ILE A 324 11.69 0.95 6.74
CA ILE A 324 12.80 1.89 6.60
C ILE A 324 12.97 2.30 5.14
N LYS A 325 13.00 1.34 4.21
CA LYS A 325 13.17 1.61 2.77
C LYS A 325 12.05 2.49 2.24
N GLU A 326 10.80 2.26 2.64
CA GLU A 326 9.66 3.10 2.25
C GLU A 326 9.85 4.56 2.70
N LYS A 327 10.36 4.79 3.91
CA LYS A 327 10.56 6.15 4.44
C LYS A 327 11.77 6.87 3.85
N ILE A 328 12.90 6.19 3.64
CA ILE A 328 14.14 6.87 3.23
C ILE A 328 14.19 7.18 1.73
N TYR A 329 13.59 6.33 0.90
CA TYR A 329 13.65 6.44 -0.57
C TYR A 329 12.45 7.19 -1.18
N CYS A 330 11.61 7.84 -0.36
CA CYS A 330 10.55 8.71 -0.85
C CYS A 330 11.10 9.95 -1.60
N ASN A 331 12.33 10.35 -1.30
CA ASN A 331 13.07 11.43 -1.96
C ASN A 331 14.48 10.96 -2.30
N GLU A 332 15.13 11.59 -3.28
CA GLU A 332 16.54 11.31 -3.60
C GLU A 332 17.43 11.48 -2.35
N ILE A 333 18.38 10.57 -2.17
CA ILE A 333 19.38 10.62 -1.11
C ILE A 333 20.62 11.31 -1.66
N VAL A 334 21.03 12.40 -1.00
CA VAL A 334 22.05 13.31 -1.53
C VAL A 334 23.46 12.80 -1.24
N ASN A 335 23.69 12.29 -0.02
CA ASN A 335 24.98 11.80 0.45
C ASN A 335 24.80 10.78 1.59
N ILE A 336 25.92 10.25 2.10
CA ILE A 336 25.91 9.24 3.16
C ILE A 336 25.35 9.78 4.48
N ASP A 337 25.62 11.03 4.84
CA ASP A 337 25.14 11.61 6.11
C ASP A 337 23.62 11.80 6.10
N ASP A 338 23.05 12.21 4.95
CA ASP A 338 21.61 12.26 4.72
C ASP A 338 20.99 10.86 4.81
N LEU A 339 21.63 9.83 4.24
CA LEU A 339 21.18 8.44 4.37
C LEU A 339 21.16 7.99 5.84
N GLU A 340 22.25 8.23 6.57
CA GLU A 340 22.40 7.90 7.98
C GLU A 340 21.33 8.59 8.86
N PHE A 341 21.11 9.88 8.61
CA PHE A 341 20.08 10.65 9.30
C PHE A 341 18.68 10.11 9.02
N ARG A 342 18.33 9.85 7.76
CA ARG A 342 17.00 9.34 7.38
C ARG A 342 16.74 7.94 7.93
N ILE A 343 17.73 7.04 7.93
CA ILE A 343 17.59 5.71 8.53
C ILE A 343 17.30 5.84 10.03
N THR A 344 18.04 6.71 10.73
CA THR A 344 17.84 6.94 12.16
C THR A 344 16.47 7.54 12.46
N ALA A 345 16.04 8.53 11.69
CA ALA A 345 14.73 9.15 11.83
C ALA A 345 13.58 8.16 11.55
N ALA A 346 13.70 7.33 10.51
CA ALA A 346 12.71 6.32 10.18
C ALA A 346 12.61 5.21 11.24
N ALA A 347 13.74 4.81 11.83
CA ALA A 347 13.78 3.85 12.93
C ALA A 347 13.12 4.41 14.20
N ALA A 348 13.40 5.68 14.54
CA ALA A 348 12.79 6.35 15.69
C ALA A 348 11.28 6.56 15.56
N ALA A 349 10.74 6.53 14.34
CA ALA A 349 9.31 6.64 14.08
C ALA A 349 8.54 5.32 14.29
N ILE A 350 9.22 4.20 14.52
CA ILE A 350 8.56 2.92 14.81
C ILE A 350 8.09 2.92 16.27
N THR A 351 6.79 2.75 16.47
CA THR A 351 6.20 2.80 17.80
C THR A 351 6.13 1.42 18.48
N PRO A 352 6.03 1.36 19.82
CA PRO A 352 5.79 0.12 20.55
C PRO A 352 4.57 -0.68 20.05
N GLU A 353 3.49 0.01 19.67
CA GLU A 353 2.26 -0.61 19.16
C GLU A 353 2.50 -1.32 17.82
N MET A 354 3.30 -0.71 16.93
CA MET A 354 3.71 -1.36 15.68
C MET A 354 4.48 -2.65 15.95
N LEU A 355 5.35 -2.67 16.96
CA LEU A 355 6.11 -3.86 17.33
C LEU A 355 5.21 -4.95 17.94
N GLU A 356 4.15 -4.56 18.66
CA GLU A 356 3.13 -5.49 19.11
C GLU A 356 2.40 -6.14 17.94
N ASP A 357 1.98 -5.35 16.95
CA ASP A 357 1.37 -5.84 15.72
C ASP A 357 2.28 -6.82 14.98
N VAL A 358 3.57 -6.50 14.91
CA VAL A 358 4.62 -7.35 14.31
C VAL A 358 4.72 -8.68 15.03
N ARG A 359 4.70 -8.72 16.37
CA ARG A 359 4.70 -9.97 17.13
C ARG A 359 3.43 -10.79 16.88
N ARG A 360 2.25 -10.16 16.85
CA ARG A 360 0.99 -10.85 16.52
C ARG A 360 1.03 -11.42 15.10
N ASN A 361 1.59 -10.67 14.15
CA ASN A 361 1.80 -11.11 12.78
C ASN A 361 2.79 -12.28 12.70
N PHE A 362 3.87 -12.25 13.46
CA PHE A 362 4.81 -13.37 13.57
C PHE A 362 4.10 -14.66 13.98
N VAL A 363 3.25 -14.63 15.02
CA VAL A 363 2.44 -15.81 15.41
C VAL A 363 1.51 -16.28 14.28
N LYS A 364 0.86 -15.35 13.56
CA LYS A 364 0.04 -15.66 12.37
C LYS A 364 0.87 -16.37 11.29
N ARG A 365 2.07 -15.87 11.02
CA ARG A 365 3.03 -16.42 10.05
C ARG A 365 3.48 -17.83 10.41
N LEU A 366 3.82 -18.10 11.68
CA LEU A 366 4.16 -19.44 12.15
C LEU A 366 3.03 -20.45 11.90
N ARG A 367 1.78 -20.09 12.29
CA ARG A 367 0.61 -20.96 12.08
C ARG A 367 0.33 -21.20 10.61
N LEU A 368 0.48 -20.18 9.77
CA LEU A 368 0.28 -20.28 8.33
C LEU A 368 1.37 -21.16 7.68
N CYS A 369 2.63 -21.01 8.08
CA CYS A 369 3.74 -21.83 7.62
C CYS A 369 3.50 -23.31 7.94
N LEU A 370 3.01 -23.63 9.14
CA LEU A 370 2.60 -25.01 9.49
C LEU A 370 1.44 -25.53 8.64
N ARG A 371 0.39 -24.73 8.44
CA ARG A 371 -0.74 -25.13 7.57
C ARG A 371 -0.30 -25.40 6.13
N ARG A 372 0.79 -24.78 5.70
CA ARG A 372 1.41 -24.95 4.38
C ARG A 372 2.56 -25.97 4.38
N ALA A 373 2.69 -26.79 5.42
CA ALA A 373 3.74 -27.79 5.57
C ALA A 373 5.16 -27.22 5.31
N GLY A 374 5.41 -25.99 5.76
CA GLY A 374 6.69 -25.31 5.60
C GLY A 374 6.85 -24.55 4.28
N GLY A 375 5.81 -24.43 3.45
CA GLY A 375 5.86 -23.66 2.22
C GLY A 375 5.88 -22.13 2.43
N HIS A 376 5.88 -21.40 1.31
CA HIS A 376 5.75 -19.94 1.31
C HIS A 376 4.38 -19.48 1.82
N ILE A 377 4.38 -18.34 2.51
CA ILE A 377 3.20 -17.83 3.19
C ILE A 377 2.75 -16.46 2.71
N GLU A 378 3.58 -15.67 2.02
CA GLU A 378 3.26 -14.27 1.70
C GLU A 378 1.97 -14.12 0.90
N GLN A 379 1.69 -15.06 -0.01
CA GLN A 379 0.48 -15.09 -0.83
C GLN A 379 -0.83 -15.38 -0.05
N TYR A 380 -0.75 -15.64 1.26
CA TYR A 380 -1.90 -15.99 2.10
C TYR A 380 -2.03 -15.13 3.37
N LEU A 381 -1.27 -14.04 3.44
CA LEU A 381 -1.21 -13.17 4.63
C LEU A 381 -2.17 -12.00 4.59
#